data_AF-A0A8D8EV39-F1
#
_entry.id   AF-A0A8D8EV39-F1
#
_cell.length_a   1.000
_cell.length_b   1.000
_cell.length_c   1.000
_cell.angle_alpha   90.00
_cell.angle_beta   90.00
_cell.angle_gamma   90.00
#
_symmetry.space_group_name_H-M   'P 1'
#
loop_
_entity.id
_entity.type
_entity.pdbx_description
1 polymer ?
#
loop_
_entity_poly.entity_id
_entity_poly.type
_entity_poly.pdbx_seq_one_letter_code
_entity_poly.pdbx_strand_id
1 'polypeptide(L)'
;EAETGKNERRPYLASECKDLQKCEKWRLEIIREISKKVAQIQNAGLGEFRIRDLNDEINKLLREKRHWENQISDLGGPHYRRYGPKMFDAEGREVPGNRGYKYFGAAKDLPGVRELFEQEPPPPPKKTRAELMKDIDADYYGYRDRRPCGKHFN
;
A
#
# COMPACT_ATOMS: atom_id res chain seq x y z
N GLU A 1 -8.32 -1.57 -48.82
CA GLU A 1 -9.12 -1.97 -47.65
C GLU A 1 -8.19 -2.06 -46.45
N ALA A 2 -8.31 -1.11 -45.52
CA ALA A 2 -7.60 -1.18 -44.24
C ALA A 2 -8.64 -1.63 -43.21
N GLU A 3 -8.57 -2.88 -42.75
CA GLU A 3 -9.28 -3.33 -41.56
C GLU A 3 -8.80 -2.43 -40.41
N THR A 4 -9.59 -1.40 -40.10
CA THR A 4 -9.39 -0.54 -38.96
C THR A 4 -9.40 -1.43 -37.72
N GLY A 5 -8.25 -1.44 -37.04
CA GLY A 5 -7.91 -2.36 -35.97
C GLY A 5 -9.10 -2.66 -35.07
N LYS A 6 -9.54 -3.92 -35.08
CA LYS A 6 -10.36 -4.48 -34.01
C LYS A 6 -9.69 -4.06 -32.72
N ASN A 7 -10.35 -3.21 -31.94
CA ASN A 7 -9.94 -2.93 -30.57
C ASN A 7 -9.92 -4.28 -29.87
N GLU A 8 -8.75 -4.93 -29.85
CA GLU A 8 -8.53 -6.11 -29.02
C GLU A 8 -9.05 -5.70 -27.65
N ARG A 9 -10.02 -6.45 -27.14
CA ARG A 9 -10.46 -6.23 -25.77
C ARG A 9 -9.41 -6.85 -24.89
N ARG A 10 -9.09 -6.16 -23.80
CA ARG A 10 -8.24 -6.73 -22.77
C ARG A 10 -8.83 -8.07 -22.32
N PRO A 11 -8.03 -9.15 -22.29
CA PRO A 11 -8.46 -10.41 -21.71
C PRO A 11 -8.90 -10.21 -20.25
N TYR A 12 -9.93 -10.94 -19.81
CA TYR A 12 -10.37 -10.85 -18.42
C TYR A 12 -9.31 -11.42 -17.46
N LEU A 13 -8.59 -12.46 -17.89
CA LEU A 13 -7.53 -13.10 -17.13
C LEU A 13 -6.17 -12.71 -17.70
N ALA A 14 -5.33 -12.08 -16.87
CA ALA A 14 -3.95 -11.76 -17.23
C ALA A 14 -3.15 -13.02 -17.62
N SER A 15 -3.44 -14.15 -16.96
CA SER A 15 -2.78 -15.44 -17.17
C SER A 15 -2.93 -16.03 -18.59
N GLU A 16 -3.95 -15.62 -19.33
CA GLU A 16 -4.15 -16.07 -20.72
C GLU A 16 -3.14 -15.43 -21.68
N CYS A 17 -2.60 -14.26 -21.33
CA CYS A 17 -1.66 -13.55 -22.17
C CYS A 17 -0.23 -14.06 -21.91
N LYS A 18 0.38 -14.65 -22.95
CA LYS A 18 1.77 -15.14 -22.92
C LYS A 18 2.76 -14.18 -23.59
N ASP A 19 2.26 -13.14 -24.24
CA ASP A 19 3.07 -12.15 -24.95
C ASP A 19 3.41 -10.97 -24.04
N LEU A 20 4.70 -10.80 -23.72
CA LEU A 20 5.16 -9.73 -22.83
C LEU A 20 4.78 -8.33 -23.32
N GLN A 21 4.91 -8.06 -24.63
CA GLN A 21 4.55 -6.78 -25.22
C GLN A 21 3.04 -6.46 -25.09
N LYS A 22 2.18 -7.48 -25.21
CA LYS A 22 0.73 -7.30 -25.02
C LYS A 22 0.41 -7.04 -23.55
N CYS A 23 1.03 -7.76 -22.63
CA CYS A 23 0.88 -7.53 -21.19
C CYS A 23 1.26 -6.09 -20.80
N GLU A 24 2.36 -5.56 -21.36
CA GLU A 24 2.76 -4.17 -21.13
C GLU A 24 1.77 -3.15 -21.70
N LYS A 25 1.24 -3.41 -22.91
CA LYS A 25 0.17 -2.59 -23.52
C LYS A 25 -1.06 -2.53 -22.61
N TRP A 26 -1.53 -3.67 -22.11
CA TRP A 26 -2.68 -3.73 -21.21
C TRP A 26 -2.42 -3.02 -19.88
N ARG A 27 -1.22 -3.18 -19.31
CA ARG A 27 -0.81 -2.45 -18.10
C ARG A 27 -0.88 -0.93 -18.31
N LEU A 28 -0.36 -0.42 -19.43
CA LEU A 28 -0.39 1.01 -19.74
C LEU A 28 -1.81 1.54 -19.93
N GLU A 29 -2.69 0.74 -20.54
CA GLU A 29 -4.09 1.11 -20.70
C GLU A 29 -4.80 1.22 -19.34
N ILE A 30 -4.59 0.27 -18.42
CA ILE A 30 -5.10 0.35 -17.04
C ILE A 30 -4.64 1.64 -16.36
N ILE A 31 -3.35 1.97 -16.48
CA ILE A 31 -2.77 3.17 -15.88
C ILE A 31 -3.46 4.44 -16.40
N ARG A 32 -3.75 4.50 -17.71
CA ARG A 32 -4.48 5.62 -18.33
C ARG A 32 -5.92 5.70 -17.83
N GLU A 33 -6.61 4.56 -17.69
CA GLU A 33 -7.97 4.50 -17.15
C GLU A 33 -8.02 4.98 -15.70
N ILE A 34 -7.09 4.53 -14.86
CA ILE A 34 -6.93 4.98 -13.47
C ILE A 34 -6.73 6.50 -13.45
N SER A 35 -5.80 7.03 -14.25
CA SER A 35 -5.49 8.46 -14.28
C SER A 35 -6.73 9.32 -14.62
N LYS A 36 -7.55 8.86 -15.58
CA LYS A 36 -8.81 9.54 -15.93
C LYS A 36 -9.81 9.53 -14.77
N LYS A 37 -9.95 8.41 -14.05
CA LYS A 37 -10.85 8.31 -12.90
C LYS A 37 -10.35 9.11 -11.69
N VAL A 38 -9.05 9.14 -11.45
CA VAL A 38 -8.44 9.98 -10.40
C VAL A 38 -8.74 11.45 -10.68
N ALA A 39 -8.57 11.92 -11.92
CA ALA A 39 -8.93 13.28 -12.30
C ALA A 39 -10.43 13.57 -12.11
N GLN A 40 -11.31 12.58 -12.29
CA GLN A 40 -12.74 12.73 -11.98
C GLN A 40 -12.98 12.87 -10.47
N ILE A 41 -12.34 12.04 -9.63
CA ILE A 41 -12.49 12.10 -8.17
C ILE A 41 -11.97 13.42 -7.56
N GLN A 42 -10.99 14.06 -8.19
CA GLN A 42 -10.52 15.38 -7.75
C GLN A 42 -11.61 16.47 -7.83
N ASN A 43 -12.62 16.28 -8.68
CA ASN A 43 -13.76 17.19 -8.75
C ASN A 43 -14.75 16.89 -7.62
N ALA A 44 -14.61 17.58 -6.49
CA ALA A 44 -15.46 17.43 -5.30
C ALA A 44 -16.96 17.76 -5.51
N GLY A 45 -17.34 18.28 -6.68
CA GLY A 45 -18.74 18.54 -7.05
C GLY A 45 -19.51 17.32 -7.56
N LEU A 46 -18.85 16.18 -7.77
CA LEU A 46 -19.53 14.91 -8.02
C LEU A 46 -20.09 14.42 -6.69
N GLY A 47 -21.42 14.26 -6.58
CA GLY A 47 -22.05 13.85 -5.33
C GLY A 47 -21.43 12.61 -4.69
N GLU A 48 -21.58 12.46 -3.37
CA GLU A 48 -20.90 11.44 -2.55
C GLU A 48 -21.00 10.01 -3.13
N PHE A 49 -22.18 9.58 -3.55
CA PHE A 49 -22.38 8.25 -4.14
C PHE A 49 -21.47 8.01 -5.35
N ARG A 50 -21.34 9.02 -6.21
CA ARG A 50 -20.51 8.91 -7.41
C ARG A 50 -19.03 8.83 -7.08
N ILE A 51 -18.58 9.56 -6.05
CA ILE A 51 -17.20 9.50 -5.57
C ILE A 51 -16.89 8.09 -5.03
N ARG A 52 -17.82 7.47 -4.29
CA ARG A 52 -17.65 6.09 -3.79
C ARG A 52 -17.52 5.09 -4.93
N ASP A 53 -18.42 5.14 -5.91
CA ASP A 53 -18.37 4.27 -7.09
C ASP A 53 -17.05 4.41 -7.86
N LEU A 54 -16.61 5.66 -8.08
CA LEU A 54 -15.34 5.93 -8.75
C LEU A 54 -14.15 5.37 -7.95
N ASN A 55 -14.18 5.48 -6.62
CA ASN A 55 -13.14 4.94 -5.76
C ASN A 55 -13.09 3.40 -5.82
N ASP A 56 -14.24 2.74 -5.83
CA ASP A 56 -14.34 1.29 -6.01
C ASP A 56 -13.83 0.84 -7.38
N GLU A 57 -14.18 1.56 -8.44
CA GLU A 57 -13.69 1.31 -9.79
C GLU A 57 -12.17 1.46 -9.89
N ILE A 58 -11.58 2.49 -9.28
CA ILE A 58 -10.12 2.66 -9.22
C ILE A 58 -9.47 1.51 -8.45
N ASN A 59 -10.01 1.12 -7.30
CA ASN A 59 -9.49 0.00 -6.53
C ASN A 59 -9.58 -1.32 -7.31
N LYS A 60 -10.64 -1.53 -8.12
CA LYS A 60 -10.76 -2.68 -9.02
C LYS A 60 -9.67 -2.67 -10.09
N LEU A 61 -9.44 -1.52 -10.75
CA LEU A 61 -8.37 -1.37 -11.74
C LEU A 61 -6.97 -1.56 -11.15
N LEU A 62 -6.73 -1.11 -9.91
CA LEU A 62 -5.45 -1.33 -9.23
C LEU A 62 -5.19 -2.81 -8.93
N ARG A 63 -6.22 -3.57 -8.57
CA ARG A 63 -6.10 -5.04 -8.43
C ARG A 63 -5.79 -5.68 -9.78
N GLU A 64 -6.49 -5.27 -10.83
CA GLU A 64 -6.24 -5.76 -12.19
C GLU A 64 -4.80 -5.44 -12.64
N LYS A 65 -4.33 -4.20 -12.45
CA LYS A 65 -2.93 -3.81 -12.71
C LYS A 65 -1.95 -4.75 -12.01
N ARG A 66 -2.21 -5.12 -10.75
CA ARG A 66 -1.36 -6.03 -9.99
C ARG A 66 -1.32 -7.43 -10.59
N HIS A 67 -2.44 -7.93 -11.13
CA HIS A 67 -2.47 -9.20 -11.85
C HIS A 67 -1.62 -9.15 -13.11
N TRP A 68 -1.71 -8.07 -13.89
CA TRP A 68 -0.88 -7.86 -15.08
C TRP A 68 0.62 -7.72 -14.74
N GLU A 69 0.96 -7.02 -13.67
CA GLU A 69 2.36 -6.90 -13.23
C GLU A 69 2.95 -8.22 -12.74
N ASN A 70 2.16 -9.06 -12.08
CA ASN A 70 2.57 -10.42 -11.73
C ASN A 70 2.78 -11.26 -12.99
N GLN A 71 1.85 -11.21 -13.96
CA GLN A 71 2.00 -11.93 -15.22
C GLN A 71 3.26 -11.50 -15.99
N ILE A 72 3.55 -10.21 -16.06
CA ILE A 72 4.78 -9.71 -16.69
C ILE A 72 6.02 -10.28 -15.98
N SER A 73 6.00 -10.29 -14.65
CA SER A 73 7.06 -10.89 -13.84
C SER A 73 7.22 -12.40 -14.11
N ASP A 74 6.12 -13.14 -14.20
CA ASP A 74 6.11 -14.59 -14.43
C ASP A 74 6.59 -14.95 -15.85
N LEU A 75 6.35 -14.07 -16.83
CA LEU A 75 6.89 -14.17 -18.19
C LEU A 75 8.36 -13.74 -18.32
N GLY A 76 9.03 -13.39 -17.21
CA GLY A 76 10.43 -12.97 -17.19
C GLY A 76 10.66 -11.48 -17.50
N GLY A 77 9.62 -10.66 -17.42
CA GLY A 77 9.67 -9.22 -17.60
C GLY A 77 10.03 -8.41 -16.35
N PRO A 78 10.06 -7.08 -16.44
CA PRO A 78 10.44 -6.21 -15.33
C PRO A 78 9.50 -6.34 -14.12
N HIS A 79 10.08 -6.43 -12.91
CA HIS A 79 9.33 -6.47 -11.65
C HIS A 79 8.80 -5.08 -11.24
N TYR A 80 7.78 -4.60 -11.92
CA TYR A 80 7.15 -3.30 -11.65
C TYR A 80 6.59 -3.16 -10.22
N ARG A 81 6.28 -4.25 -9.53
CA ARG A 81 5.82 -4.19 -8.15
C ARG A 81 6.92 -3.81 -7.15
N ARG A 82 8.16 -4.25 -7.41
CA ARG A 82 9.30 -4.05 -6.50
C ARG A 82 10.07 -2.78 -6.85
N TYR A 83 10.25 -2.51 -8.14
CA TYR A 83 11.09 -1.41 -8.63
C TYR A 83 10.32 -0.40 -9.49
N GLY A 84 9.04 -0.63 -9.74
CA GLY A 84 8.24 0.27 -10.55
C GLY A 84 7.89 1.55 -9.78
N PRO A 85 7.64 2.65 -10.50
CA PRO A 85 7.26 3.91 -9.87
C PRO A 85 5.93 3.73 -9.15
N LYS A 86 5.88 4.14 -7.88
CA LYS A 86 4.68 4.14 -7.03
C LYS A 86 3.70 5.25 -7.44
N MET A 87 3.33 5.31 -8.73
CA MET A 87 2.66 6.45 -9.36
C MET A 87 1.27 6.79 -8.81
N PHE A 88 0.73 6.01 -7.88
CA PHE A 88 -0.59 6.25 -7.28
C PHE A 88 -0.58 6.13 -5.74
N ASP A 89 0.58 5.90 -5.13
CA ASP A 89 0.69 5.80 -3.67
C ASP A 89 0.72 7.20 -3.02
N ALA A 90 1.09 8.23 -3.78
CA ALA A 90 1.11 9.60 -3.28
C ALA A 90 -0.29 10.22 -3.17
N GLU A 91 -1.21 9.87 -4.08
CA GLU A 91 -2.59 10.40 -4.06
C GLU A 91 -3.58 9.52 -3.29
N GLY A 92 -3.26 8.23 -3.10
CA GLY A 92 -4.12 7.27 -2.41
C GLY A 92 -3.71 7.08 -0.95
N ARG A 93 -4.59 7.41 0.00
CA ARG A 93 -4.37 7.11 1.42
C ARG A 93 -4.98 5.74 1.75
N GLU A 94 -4.19 4.87 2.37
CA GLU A 94 -4.66 3.58 2.90
C GLU A 94 -5.07 3.76 4.36
N VAL A 95 -6.23 3.20 4.75
CA VAL A 95 -6.67 3.18 6.15
C VAL A 95 -5.80 2.18 6.92
N PRO A 96 -5.21 2.56 8.07
CA PRO A 96 -4.46 1.63 8.91
C PRO A 96 -5.29 0.39 9.25
N GLY A 97 -4.78 -0.81 8.90
CA GLY A 97 -5.45 -2.08 9.15
C GLY A 97 -6.22 -2.67 7.96
N ASN A 98 -6.61 -1.86 6.96
CA ASN A 98 -7.25 -2.34 5.74
C ASN A 98 -6.20 -2.61 4.65
N ARG A 99 -5.92 -3.89 4.39
CA ARG A 99 -4.84 -4.29 3.47
C ARG A 99 -5.25 -4.10 2.01
N GLY A 100 -4.98 -2.93 1.46
CA GLY A 100 -4.94 -2.68 0.01
C GLY A 100 -6.18 -2.03 -0.61
N TYR A 101 -7.06 -1.42 0.20
CA TYR A 101 -8.10 -0.52 -0.28
C TYR A 101 -7.66 0.92 -0.05
N LYS A 102 -7.61 1.72 -1.13
CA LYS A 102 -7.15 3.10 -1.11
C LYS A 102 -8.30 4.06 -1.32
N TYR A 103 -8.22 5.22 -0.67
CA TYR A 103 -9.11 6.34 -0.93
C TYR A 103 -8.33 7.44 -1.64
N PHE A 104 -8.84 7.88 -2.79
CA PHE A 104 -8.21 8.90 -3.65
C PHE A 104 -8.95 10.22 -3.54
N GLY A 105 -8.24 11.35 -3.64
CA GLY A 105 -8.83 12.68 -3.80
C GLY A 105 -9.98 12.98 -2.83
N ALA A 106 -11.13 13.43 -3.34
CA ALA A 106 -12.32 13.75 -2.54
C ALA A 106 -12.96 12.54 -1.83
N ALA A 107 -12.61 11.30 -2.21
CA ALA A 107 -13.10 10.10 -1.53
C ALA A 107 -12.62 9.98 -0.08
N LYS A 108 -11.50 10.64 0.27
CA LYS A 108 -10.99 10.70 1.65
C LYS A 108 -11.82 11.63 2.54
N ASP A 109 -12.51 12.60 1.94
CA ASP A 109 -13.26 13.66 2.63
C ASP A 109 -14.73 13.28 2.85
N LEU A 110 -15.12 12.06 2.43
CA LEU A 110 -16.46 11.53 2.64
C LEU A 110 -16.75 11.33 4.13
N PRO A 111 -17.97 11.66 4.59
CA PRO A 111 -18.40 11.39 5.97
C PRO A 111 -18.28 9.88 6.27
N GLY A 112 -17.66 9.54 7.40
CA GLY A 112 -17.31 8.17 7.79
C GLY A 112 -15.92 7.69 7.35
N VAL A 113 -15.44 8.04 6.14
CA VAL A 113 -14.05 7.72 5.72
C VAL A 113 -13.06 8.67 6.37
N ARG A 114 -13.42 9.95 6.43
CA ARG A 114 -12.63 10.97 7.11
C ARG A 114 -12.37 10.63 8.58
N GLU A 115 -13.38 10.12 9.27
CA GLU A 115 -13.28 9.71 10.68
C GLU A 115 -12.30 8.54 10.86
N LEU A 116 -12.25 7.60 9.91
CA LEU A 116 -11.28 6.49 9.92
C LEU A 116 -9.83 6.97 9.70
N PHE A 117 -9.64 8.11 9.03
CA PHE A 117 -8.33 8.72 8.83
C PHE A 117 -7.91 9.69 9.94
N GLU A 118 -8.88 10.27 10.66
CA GLU A 118 -8.63 11.12 11.83
C GLU A 118 -8.36 10.29 13.10
N GLN A 119 -8.80 9.02 13.16
CA GLN A 119 -8.35 8.10 14.21
C GLN A 119 -6.82 7.96 14.15
N GLU A 120 -6.16 8.37 15.23
CA GLU A 120 -4.71 8.39 15.35
C GLU A 120 -4.08 7.06 14.93
N PRO A 121 -2.90 7.08 14.26
CA PRO A 121 -2.17 5.86 14.00
C PRO A 121 -1.97 5.10 15.32
N PRO A 122 -2.09 3.76 15.33
CA PRO A 122 -1.91 2.99 16.55
C PRO A 122 -0.56 3.36 17.17
N PRO A 123 -0.51 3.57 18.51
CA PRO A 123 0.69 4.04 19.17
C PRO A 123 1.86 3.12 18.82
N PRO A 124 3.09 3.67 18.71
CA PRO A 124 4.27 2.87 18.35
C PRO A 124 4.33 1.62 19.23
N PRO A 125 4.71 0.45 18.66
CA PRO A 125 4.69 -0.81 19.39
C PRO A 125 5.45 -0.64 20.71
N LYS A 126 4.77 -0.91 21.84
CA LYS A 126 5.39 -0.84 23.16
C LYS A 126 6.59 -1.80 23.16
N LYS A 127 7.77 -1.31 23.57
CA LYS A 127 8.99 -2.13 23.69
C LYS A 127 8.64 -3.44 24.40
N THR A 128 9.01 -4.55 23.79
CA THR A 128 8.67 -5.87 24.33
C THR A 128 9.42 -6.09 25.65
N ARG A 129 8.91 -6.96 26.54
CA ARG A 129 9.58 -7.28 27.82
C ARG A 129 11.05 -7.69 27.61
N ALA A 130 11.36 -8.35 26.49
CA ALA A 130 12.70 -8.74 26.11
C ALA A 130 13.62 -7.54 25.79
N GLU A 131 13.10 -6.47 25.20
CA GLU A 131 13.85 -5.24 24.94
C GLU A 131 14.07 -4.43 26.22
N LEU A 132 13.08 -4.38 27.11
CA LEU A 132 13.26 -3.77 28.44
C LEU A 132 14.27 -4.52 29.31
N MET A 133 14.33 -5.85 29.20
CA MET A 133 15.26 -6.70 29.98
C MET A 133 16.72 -6.62 29.50
N LYS A 134 16.97 -6.11 28.28
CA LYS A 134 18.33 -5.98 27.74
C LYS A 134 19.13 -4.84 28.40
N ASP A 135 18.44 -3.82 28.90
CA ASP A 135 19.05 -2.66 29.56
C ASP A 135 19.15 -2.86 31.09
N ILE A 136 18.80 -4.05 31.61
CA ILE A 136 18.86 -4.39 33.03
C ILE A 136 20.20 -5.08 33.32
N ASP A 137 21.19 -4.29 33.72
CA ASP A 137 22.52 -4.79 34.10
C ASP A 137 22.57 -5.34 35.53
N ALA A 138 23.67 -6.02 35.88
CA ALA A 138 23.94 -6.57 37.22
C ALA A 138 23.88 -5.53 38.35
N ASP A 139 24.04 -4.24 38.00
CA ASP A 139 23.88 -3.11 38.91
C ASP A 139 22.43 -2.93 39.38
N TYR A 140 21.42 -3.30 38.56
CA TYR A 140 20.00 -3.26 38.92
C TYR A 140 19.66 -4.24 40.06
N TYR A 141 20.39 -5.35 40.17
CA TYR A 141 20.24 -6.35 41.23
C TYR A 141 21.23 -6.16 42.39
N GLY A 142 21.98 -5.05 42.42
CA GLY A 142 22.81 -4.68 43.58
C GLY A 142 24.05 -5.57 43.80
N TYR A 143 24.51 -6.31 42.78
CA TYR A 143 25.65 -7.22 42.92
C TYR A 143 27.01 -6.51 43.15
N ARG A 144 27.07 -5.17 43.05
CA ARG A 144 28.28 -4.38 43.32
C ARG A 144 28.45 -3.91 44.76
N ASP A 145 27.43 -4.00 45.62
CA ASP A 145 27.50 -3.52 47.02
C ASP A 145 27.99 -4.58 48.02
N ARG A 146 28.81 -5.54 47.58
CA ARG A 146 29.66 -6.32 48.49
C ARG A 146 30.98 -5.60 48.73
N ARG A 147 30.93 -4.43 49.38
CA ARG A 147 32.13 -3.95 50.10
C ARG A 147 32.46 -4.98 51.18
N PRO A 148 33.69 -5.48 51.26
CA PRO A 148 34.08 -6.32 52.38
C PRO A 148 33.94 -5.50 53.67
N CYS A 149 33.17 -6.03 54.62
CA CYS A 149 33.15 -5.56 56.00
C CYS A 149 34.61 -5.42 56.48
N GLY A 150 35.01 -4.20 56.85
CA GLY A 150 36.37 -3.86 57.23
C GLY A 150 36.84 -4.73 58.39
N LYS A 151 37.85 -5.56 58.14
CA LYS A 151 38.62 -6.21 59.21
C LYS A 151 39.44 -5.11 59.90
N HIS A 152 38.98 -4.66 61.06
CA HIS A 152 39.85 -3.97 62.02
C HIS A 152 40.80 -5.02 62.60
N PHE A 153 42.07 -4.94 62.21
CA PHE A 153 43.17 -5.53 62.97
C PHE A 153 43.85 -4.40 63.73
N ASN A 154 43.80 -4.46 65.06
CA ASN A 154 44.81 -3.87 65.94
C ASN A 154 45.90 -4.92 66.14
#